data_AF-A0A6P1ZXD9-F1
#
_entry.id   AF-A0A6P1ZXD9-F1
#
_cell.length_a   1.000
_cell.length_b   1.000
_cell.length_c   1.000
_cell.angle_alpha   90.00
_cell.angle_beta   90.00
_cell.angle_gamma   90.00
#
_symmetry.space_group_name_H-M   'P 1'
#
loop_
_entity.id
_entity.type
_entity.pdbx_description
1 polymer ?
#
loop_
_entity_poly.entity_id
_entity_poly.type
_entity_poly.pdbx_seq_one_letter_code
_entity_poly.pdbx_strand_id
1 'polypeptide(L)'
;MRSVINKVGGFKDQVNIQETGVGLNVPVAILHGNEDTVIPKQDWVTPFNQFIATNHKKMYLSFTDQHGLEPMYANHEQATIDTSFFPDFLAKAALDGVGRENNLNWRYIWDALDQVIRFGARADELQFDMGEWSDGQLVKPIEVYL
;
A
#
# COMPACT_ATOMS: atom_id res chain seq x y z
N MET A 1 4.29 2.04 20.71
CA MET A 1 4.05 1.04 19.64
C MET A 1 5.34 0.43 19.09
N ARG A 2 6.24 1.19 18.42
CA ARG A 2 7.51 0.66 17.85
C ARG A 2 8.33 -0.24 18.81
N SER A 3 8.42 0.11 20.10
CA SER A 3 9.15 -0.65 21.13
C SER A 3 8.57 -2.06 21.41
N VAL A 4 7.25 -2.24 21.30
CA VAL A 4 6.59 -3.53 21.53
C VAL A 4 6.75 -4.43 20.31
N ILE A 5 6.60 -3.87 19.11
CA ILE A 5 6.73 -4.61 17.83
C ILE A 5 8.18 -5.07 17.59
N ASN A 6 9.18 -4.23 17.95
CA ASN A 6 10.60 -4.63 17.92
C ASN A 6 10.90 -5.80 18.87
N LYS A 7 10.28 -5.86 20.05
CA LYS A 7 10.52 -6.91 21.04
C LYS A 7 9.97 -8.29 20.64
N VAL A 8 8.96 -8.33 19.78
CA VAL A 8 8.38 -9.58 19.24
C VAL A 8 8.99 -9.99 17.90
N GLY A 9 10.05 -9.32 17.45
CA GLY A 9 10.78 -9.68 16.23
C GLY A 9 10.13 -9.25 14.92
N GLY A 10 9.04 -8.48 14.96
CA GLY A 10 8.31 -8.04 13.75
C GLY A 10 9.10 -7.15 12.79
N PHE A 11 10.28 -6.67 13.22
CA PHE A 11 11.20 -5.87 12.42
C PHE A 11 12.63 -6.42 12.45
N LYS A 12 12.81 -7.73 12.61
CA LYS A 12 14.16 -8.31 12.70
C LYS A 12 14.98 -8.11 11.41
N ASP A 13 14.30 -8.05 10.27
CA ASP A 13 14.90 -7.85 8.95
C ASP A 13 14.50 -6.49 8.38
N GLN A 14 14.88 -5.40 9.06
CA GLN A 14 14.66 -4.04 8.55
C GLN A 14 15.47 -3.82 7.27
N VAL A 15 14.77 -3.44 6.20
CA VAL A 15 15.38 -2.97 4.96
C VAL A 15 15.52 -1.45 5.05
N ASN A 16 16.75 -0.95 5.09
CA ASN A 16 17.00 0.48 5.08
C ASN A 16 16.95 1.03 3.65
N ILE A 17 15.87 1.73 3.30
CA ILE A 17 15.68 2.31 1.96
C ILE A 17 16.78 3.32 1.58
N GLN A 18 17.44 3.96 2.55
CA GLN A 18 18.60 4.81 2.28
C GLN A 18 19.78 4.02 1.69
N GLU A 19 19.94 2.76 2.12
CA GLU A 19 21.01 1.87 1.67
C GLU A 19 20.58 1.03 0.46
N THR A 20 19.33 0.57 0.41
CA THR A 20 18.86 -0.34 -0.65
C THR A 20 18.24 0.38 -1.83
N GLY A 21 17.68 1.57 -1.62
CA GLY A 21 17.01 2.35 -2.66
C GLY A 21 17.95 2.74 -3.80
N VAL A 22 19.24 2.90 -3.51
CA VAL A 22 20.27 3.22 -4.53
C VAL A 22 20.46 2.10 -5.56
N GLY A 23 20.03 0.88 -5.23
CA GLY A 23 20.03 -0.27 -6.13
C GLY A 23 18.77 -0.38 -7.00
N LEU A 24 17.73 0.42 -6.74
CA LEU A 24 16.47 0.39 -7.50
C LEU A 24 16.62 1.19 -8.80
N ASN A 25 17.26 0.55 -9.79
CA ASN A 25 17.50 1.09 -11.14
C ASN A 25 16.47 0.62 -12.20
N VAL A 26 15.34 0.09 -11.73
CA VAL A 26 14.20 -0.34 -12.55
C VAL A 26 13.00 0.60 -12.31
N PRO A 27 11.96 0.59 -13.15
CA PRO A 27 10.72 1.30 -12.83
C PRO A 27 10.11 0.84 -11.50
N VAL A 28 9.60 1.77 -10.68
CA VAL A 28 9.06 1.49 -9.34
C VAL A 28 7.65 2.09 -9.19
N ALA A 29 6.72 1.28 -8.69
CA ALA A 29 5.46 1.77 -8.12
C ALA A 29 5.47 1.54 -6.60
N ILE A 30 4.99 2.52 -5.85
CA ILE A 30 4.60 2.34 -4.45
C ILE A 30 3.08 2.46 -4.39
N LEU A 31 2.41 1.38 -3.95
CA LEU A 31 0.98 1.40 -3.67
C LEU A 31 0.77 1.71 -2.19
N HIS A 32 0.04 2.77 -1.87
CA HIS A 32 -0.01 3.28 -0.50
C HIS A 32 -1.39 3.83 -0.13
N GLY A 33 -1.70 3.80 1.15
CA GLY A 33 -3.00 4.17 1.68
C GLY A 33 -2.97 5.63 2.11
N ASN A 34 -3.92 6.45 1.68
CA ASN A 34 -3.96 7.86 2.06
C ASN A 34 -4.11 8.07 3.59
N GLU A 35 -4.64 7.07 4.29
CA GLU A 35 -4.91 7.06 5.73
C GLU A 35 -3.98 6.12 6.51
N ASP A 36 -2.83 5.71 5.92
CA ASP A 36 -1.79 4.99 6.66
C ASP A 36 -1.29 5.86 7.84
N THR A 37 -1.53 5.39 9.07
CA THR A 37 -1.08 6.07 10.31
C THR A 37 0.21 5.49 10.88
N VAL A 38 0.66 4.35 10.37
CA VAL A 38 1.90 3.69 10.80
C VAL A 38 3.10 4.30 10.08
N ILE A 39 2.98 4.49 8.76
CA ILE A 39 3.92 5.21 7.90
C ILE A 39 3.13 6.20 7.03
N PRO A 40 2.84 7.42 7.54
CA PRO A 40 2.10 8.41 6.79
C PRO A 40 2.74 8.72 5.43
N LYS A 41 1.92 8.99 4.41
CA LYS A 41 2.41 9.32 3.05
C LYS A 41 3.47 10.44 3.03
N GLN A 42 3.42 11.39 3.95
CA GLN A 42 4.40 12.47 4.05
C GLN A 42 5.81 11.97 4.42
N ASP A 43 5.90 10.87 5.18
CA ASP A 43 7.18 10.27 5.55
C ASP A 43 7.89 9.62 4.35
N TRP A 44 7.17 9.38 3.24
CA TRP A 44 7.75 8.89 2.00
C TRP A 44 8.41 9.97 1.15
N VAL A 45 8.13 11.26 1.36
CA VAL A 45 8.65 12.34 0.50
C VAL A 45 10.17 12.32 0.42
N THR A 46 10.87 12.22 1.56
CA THR A 46 12.33 12.19 1.58
C THR A 46 12.89 10.89 0.99
N PRO A 47 12.48 9.69 1.45
CA PRO A 47 12.96 8.44 0.86
C PRO A 47 12.72 8.30 -0.63
N PHE A 48 11.53 8.67 -1.10
CA PHE A 48 11.15 8.59 -2.49
C PHE A 48 12.06 9.45 -3.36
N ASN A 49 12.29 10.70 -2.96
CA ASN A 49 13.06 11.64 -3.76
C ASN A 49 14.58 11.44 -3.65
N GLN A 50 15.09 11.08 -2.47
CA GLN A 50 16.53 11.08 -2.21
C GLN A 50 17.19 9.71 -2.30
N PHE A 51 16.45 8.63 -2.03
CA PHE A 51 17.06 7.31 -1.83
C PHE A 51 16.73 6.31 -2.94
N ILE A 52 15.57 6.41 -3.58
CA ILE A 52 15.23 5.56 -4.74
C ILE A 52 15.95 6.10 -5.98
N ALA A 53 16.91 5.33 -6.53
CA ALA A 53 17.79 5.80 -7.60
C ALA A 53 17.07 6.10 -8.92
N THR A 54 16.08 5.30 -9.31
CA THR A 54 15.34 5.50 -10.56
C THR A 54 14.57 6.82 -10.57
N ASN A 55 14.48 7.46 -11.73
CA ASN A 55 13.53 8.56 -11.99
C ASN A 55 12.18 8.05 -12.54
N HIS A 56 12.11 6.76 -12.88
CA HIS A 56 10.89 6.08 -13.31
C HIS A 56 10.21 5.50 -12.08
N LYS A 57 9.62 6.40 -11.28
CA LYS A 57 8.95 6.03 -10.03
C LYS A 57 7.68 6.83 -9.86
N LYS A 58 6.66 6.18 -9.31
CA LYS A 58 5.43 6.84 -8.83
C LYS A 58 4.94 6.23 -7.53
N MET A 59 4.32 7.07 -6.70
CA MET A 59 3.55 6.65 -5.55
C MET A 59 2.07 6.91 -5.82
N TYR A 60 1.27 5.86 -5.73
CA TYR A 60 -0.17 5.90 -5.92
C TYR A 60 -0.87 5.82 -4.57
N LEU A 61 -1.95 6.58 -4.39
CA LEU A 61 -2.76 6.60 -3.17
C LEU A 61 -4.15 6.02 -3.40
N SER A 62 -4.50 5.03 -2.59
CA SER A 62 -5.88 4.61 -2.38
C SER A 62 -6.55 5.46 -1.29
N PHE A 63 -7.88 5.45 -1.27
CA PHE A 63 -8.69 6.22 -0.32
C PHE A 63 -9.75 5.34 0.32
N THR A 64 -10.03 5.60 1.59
CA THR A 64 -11.08 4.87 2.31
C THR A 64 -12.45 5.15 1.69
N ASP A 65 -13.19 4.09 1.41
CA ASP A 65 -14.55 4.14 0.87
C ASP A 65 -15.43 3.21 1.72
N GLN A 66 -16.38 3.81 2.43
CA GLN A 66 -17.28 3.14 3.36
C GLN A 66 -18.66 2.87 2.76
N HIS A 67 -18.85 3.11 1.46
CA HIS A 67 -20.15 2.99 0.81
C HIS A 67 -20.61 1.53 0.64
N GLY A 68 -19.66 0.62 0.38
CA GLY A 68 -19.94 -0.80 0.22
C GLY A 68 -20.27 -1.53 1.54
N LEU A 69 -20.89 -2.72 1.44
CA LEU A 69 -21.18 -3.58 2.59
C LEU A 69 -19.91 -3.96 3.38
N GLU A 70 -18.78 -4.07 2.67
CA GLU A 70 -17.45 -4.18 3.26
C GLU A 70 -16.66 -2.91 2.91
N PRO A 71 -16.39 -2.04 3.89
CA PRO A 71 -15.60 -0.85 3.67
C PRO A 71 -14.20 -1.19 3.16
N MET A 72 -13.72 -0.38 2.22
CA MET A 72 -12.34 -0.39 1.77
C MET A 72 -11.58 0.61 2.62
N TYR A 73 -10.61 0.15 3.41
CA TYR A 73 -9.76 1.00 4.24
C TYR A 73 -8.39 1.17 3.60
N ALA A 74 -8.01 2.42 3.33
CA ALA A 74 -6.72 2.78 2.75
C ALA A 74 -5.67 3.04 3.83
N ASN A 75 -5.43 2.03 4.68
CA ASN A 75 -4.49 2.10 5.80
C ASN A 75 -3.20 1.30 5.53
N HIS A 76 -2.38 1.11 6.56
CA HIS A 76 -1.10 0.40 6.48
C HIS A 76 -1.24 -1.04 5.95
N GLU A 77 -2.30 -1.73 6.36
CA GLU A 77 -2.53 -3.15 6.09
C GLU A 77 -3.46 -3.39 4.90
N GLN A 78 -3.69 -2.38 4.05
CA GLN A 78 -4.59 -2.51 2.89
C GLN A 78 -4.24 -3.69 1.96
N ALA A 79 -2.97 -4.11 1.94
CA ALA A 79 -2.47 -5.22 1.13
C ALA A 79 -2.48 -6.57 1.88
N THR A 80 -2.71 -6.57 3.18
CA THR A 80 -2.58 -7.75 4.03
C THR A 80 -3.86 -8.56 4.02
N ILE A 81 -3.74 -9.84 3.64
CA ILE A 81 -4.84 -10.81 3.61
C ILE A 81 -4.75 -11.86 4.72
N ASP A 82 -3.64 -11.89 5.46
CA ASP A 82 -3.40 -12.82 6.56
C ASP A 82 -2.48 -12.15 7.59
N THR A 83 -2.96 -11.97 8.82
CA THR A 83 -2.18 -11.49 9.96
C THR A 83 -1.98 -12.57 11.02
N SER A 84 -2.22 -13.86 10.72
CA SER A 84 -2.17 -14.98 11.68
C SER A 84 -0.80 -15.19 12.33
N PHE A 85 0.25 -14.63 11.73
CA PHE A 85 1.60 -14.56 12.32
C PHE A 85 1.70 -13.58 13.49
N PHE A 86 0.65 -12.81 13.77
CA PHE A 86 0.58 -11.81 14.82
C PHE A 86 -0.68 -12.04 15.67
N PRO A 87 -0.61 -12.06 17.02
CA PRO A 87 -1.80 -12.22 17.84
C PRO A 87 -2.88 -11.18 17.49
N ASP A 88 -4.13 -11.59 17.30
CA ASP A 88 -5.23 -10.72 16.82
C ASP A 88 -5.37 -9.40 17.59
N PHE A 89 -5.17 -9.43 18.91
CA PHE A 89 -5.27 -8.22 19.73
C PHE A 89 -4.15 -7.22 19.42
N LEU A 90 -2.96 -7.71 19.05
CA LEU A 90 -1.84 -6.88 18.61
C LEU A 90 -2.03 -6.43 17.16
N ALA A 91 -2.58 -7.26 16.27
CA ALA A 91 -2.86 -6.88 14.89
C ALA A 91 -3.85 -5.71 14.85
N LYS A 92 -4.96 -5.82 15.59
CA LYS A 92 -5.93 -4.74 15.76
C LYS A 92 -5.35 -3.48 16.40
N ALA A 93 -4.43 -3.62 17.36
CA ALA A 93 -3.89 -2.48 18.12
C ALA A 93 -2.69 -1.80 17.47
N ALA A 94 -1.91 -2.52 16.65
CA ALA A 94 -0.63 -2.05 16.12
C ALA A 94 -0.62 -1.92 14.59
N LEU A 95 -1.52 -2.62 13.90
CA LEU A 95 -1.60 -2.71 12.45
C LEU A 95 -2.98 -2.29 11.93
N ASP A 96 -3.81 -1.66 12.76
CA ASP A 96 -5.11 -1.11 12.34
C ASP A 96 -6.10 -2.13 11.75
N GLY A 97 -5.93 -3.44 12.00
CA GLY A 97 -6.87 -4.45 11.52
C GLY A 97 -6.38 -5.88 11.56
N VAL A 98 -7.27 -6.78 11.15
CA VAL A 98 -6.95 -8.18 10.81
C VAL A 98 -7.02 -8.24 9.30
N GLY A 99 -5.94 -8.71 8.66
CA GLY A 99 -5.84 -8.74 7.20
C GLY A 99 -6.98 -9.55 6.60
N ARG A 100 -7.74 -8.94 5.69
CA ARG A 100 -8.83 -9.59 4.97
C ARG A 100 -8.92 -9.02 3.58
N GLU A 101 -8.97 -9.92 2.60
CA GLU A 101 -9.18 -9.54 1.22
C GLU A 101 -10.56 -8.91 1.01
N ASN A 102 -10.61 -7.78 0.29
CA ASN A 102 -11.83 -7.07 -0.09
C ASN A 102 -11.69 -6.42 -1.48
N ASN A 103 -12.65 -5.56 -1.84
CA ASN A 103 -12.67 -4.88 -3.14
C ASN A 103 -11.44 -4.01 -3.41
N LEU A 104 -10.78 -3.46 -2.39
CA LEU A 104 -9.57 -2.66 -2.57
C LEU A 104 -8.42 -3.54 -3.07
N ASN A 105 -8.30 -4.77 -2.56
CA ASN A 105 -7.29 -5.70 -3.04
C ASN A 105 -7.48 -5.99 -4.53
N TRP A 106 -8.70 -6.30 -4.97
CA TRP A 106 -8.97 -6.64 -6.37
C TRP A 106 -8.89 -5.45 -7.32
N ARG A 107 -9.36 -4.27 -6.93
CA ARG A 107 -9.42 -3.08 -7.79
C ARG A 107 -8.11 -2.29 -7.84
N TYR A 108 -7.21 -2.50 -6.88
CA TYR A 108 -6.00 -1.71 -6.74
C TYR A 108 -4.72 -2.56 -6.61
N ILE A 109 -4.64 -3.44 -5.61
CA ILE A 109 -3.40 -4.18 -5.32
C ILE A 109 -3.11 -5.26 -6.37
N TRP A 110 -4.07 -6.14 -6.61
CA TRP A 110 -3.94 -7.23 -7.58
C TRP A 110 -4.00 -6.73 -9.02
N ASP A 111 -4.80 -5.70 -9.29
CA ASP A 111 -4.85 -5.06 -10.60
C ASP A 111 -3.49 -4.44 -10.99
N ALA A 112 -2.83 -3.72 -10.08
CA ALA A 112 -1.48 -3.20 -10.30
C ALA A 112 -0.46 -4.33 -10.60
N LEU A 113 -0.55 -5.44 -9.87
CA LEU A 113 0.33 -6.59 -10.08
C LEU A 113 0.10 -7.22 -11.45
N ASP A 114 -1.15 -7.37 -11.87
CA ASP A 114 -1.54 -7.91 -13.16
C ASP A 114 -1.08 -7.02 -14.31
N GLN A 115 -1.23 -5.70 -14.18
CA GLN A 115 -0.70 -4.74 -15.15
C GLN A 115 0.78 -4.96 -15.43
N VAL A 116 1.60 -5.14 -14.39
CA VAL A 116 3.04 -5.37 -14.56
C VAL A 116 3.35 -6.79 -15.06
N ILE A 117 2.86 -7.82 -14.37
CA ILE A 117 3.31 -9.20 -14.61
C ILE A 117 2.61 -9.84 -15.81
N ARG A 118 1.31 -9.58 -15.99
CA ARG A 118 0.51 -10.21 -17.06
C ARG A 118 0.49 -9.37 -18.32
N PHE A 119 0.39 -8.04 -18.19
CA PHE A 119 0.22 -7.15 -19.33
C PHE A 119 1.49 -6.39 -19.73
N GLY A 120 2.57 -6.51 -18.95
CA GLY A 120 3.87 -5.92 -19.28
C GLY A 120 3.90 -4.39 -19.17
N ALA A 121 2.97 -3.80 -18.43
CA ALA A 121 2.98 -2.38 -18.13
C ALA A 121 4.20 -2.03 -17.28
N ARG A 122 4.70 -0.79 -17.44
CA ARG A 122 5.72 -0.26 -16.54
C ARG A 122 5.09 0.09 -15.19
N ALA A 123 5.82 -0.20 -14.13
CA ALA A 123 5.37 0.06 -12.76
C ALA A 123 5.10 1.56 -12.48
N ASP A 124 5.74 2.49 -13.19
CA ASP A 124 5.50 3.93 -13.06
C ASP A 124 4.43 4.48 -14.04
N GLU A 125 3.74 3.61 -14.77
CA GLU A 125 2.71 3.96 -15.76
C GLU A 125 1.36 3.26 -15.49
N LEU A 126 1.17 2.74 -14.27
CA LEU A 126 -0.08 2.09 -13.86
C LEU A 126 -1.28 3.03 -14.00
N GLN A 127 -2.41 2.46 -14.40
CA GLN A 127 -3.70 3.13 -14.53
C GLN A 127 -4.75 2.38 -13.73
N PHE A 128 -5.63 3.09 -13.04
CA PHE A 128 -6.63 2.48 -12.19
C PHE A 128 -8.02 2.94 -12.60
N ASP A 129 -8.87 1.99 -12.96
CA ASP A 129 -10.31 2.18 -13.05
C ASP A 129 -10.96 1.54 -11.83
N MET A 130 -11.28 2.38 -10.84
CA MET A 130 -11.92 1.92 -9.61
C MET A 130 -13.40 1.61 -9.82
N GLY A 131 -13.99 1.96 -10.96
CA GLY A 131 -15.39 1.68 -11.31
C GLY A 131 -16.41 2.30 -10.37
N GLU A 132 -17.58 1.66 -10.33
CA GLU A 132 -18.74 2.08 -9.55
C GLU A 132 -19.21 0.96 -8.60
N TRP A 133 -19.94 1.37 -7.57
CA TRP A 133 -20.76 0.50 -6.74
C TRP A 133 -22.04 0.10 -7.49
N SER A 134 -22.77 -0.91 -6.98
CA SER A 134 -23.96 -1.46 -7.66
C SER A 134 -25.11 -0.47 -7.82
N ASP A 135 -25.08 0.64 -7.10
CA ASP A 135 -26.05 1.74 -7.20
C ASP A 135 -25.57 2.91 -8.09
N GLY A 136 -24.43 2.74 -8.78
CA GLY A 136 -23.85 3.73 -9.68
C GLY A 136 -23.01 4.79 -8.98
N GLN A 137 -22.81 4.72 -7.66
CA GLN A 137 -21.88 5.62 -6.99
C GLN A 137 -20.44 5.27 -7.37
N LEU A 138 -19.68 6.25 -7.87
CA LEU A 138 -18.25 6.07 -8.17
C LEU A 138 -17.48 5.66 -6.91
N VAL A 139 -16.66 4.64 -7.06
CA VAL A 139 -15.65 4.29 -6.07
C VAL A 139 -14.60 5.40 -6.04
N LYS A 140 -14.05 5.70 -4.85
CA LYS A 140 -12.99 6.71 -4.73
C LYS A 140 -11.80 6.38 -5.66
N PRO A 141 -11.34 7.35 -6.47
CA PRO A 141 -10.29 7.11 -7.46
C PRO A 141 -8.91 6.95 -6.80
N ILE A 142 -7.97 6.36 -7.53
CA ILE A 142 -6.55 6.36 -7.15
C ILE A 142 -5.90 7.66 -7.62
N GLU A 143 -5.09 8.28 -6.76
CA GLU A 143 -4.34 9.50 -7.08
C GLU A 143 -2.84 9.24 -7.17
N VAL A 144 -2.15 9.94 -8.07
CA VAL A 144 -0.68 9.99 -8.09
C VAL A 144 -0.24 11.06 -7.10
N TYR A 145 0.60 10.69 -6.13
CA TYR A 145 1.09 11.58 -5.08
C TYR A 145 2.52 12.05 -5.31
N LEU A 146 3.43 11.12 -5.62
CA LEU A 146 4.86 11.36 -5.90
C LEU A 146 5.29 10.70 -7.21
#